data_AF-A0A1I7XSL3-F1
#
_entry.id   AF-A0A1I7XSL3-F1
#
_cell.length_a   1.000
_cell.length_b   1.000
_cell.length_c   1.000
_cell.angle_alpha   90.00
_cell.angle_beta   90.00
_cell.angle_gamma   90.00
#
_symmetry.space_group_name_H-M   'P 1'
#
loop_
_entity.id
_entity.type
_entity.pdbx_description
1 polymer ?
#
loop_
_entity_poly.entity_id
_entity_poly.type
_entity_poly.pdbx_seq_one_letter_code
_entity_poly.pdbx_strand_id
1 'polypeptide(L)'
;MYFQFILTVVIIFSLTSACHHLPKAQYLGQRAYYLQQRMECKGGKVYDIDNVQDIEQCKEACRRFDCDAVNLFQLGEFDFKCEILSYVYSMEPAQGAACYYANDALGFGRKK
;
A
#
# COMPACT_ATOMS: atom_id res chain seq x y z
N MET A 1 -2.44 -37.34 23.09
CA MET A 1 -2.03 -36.01 23.62
C MET A 1 -1.14 -35.18 22.70
N TYR A 2 -0.74 -35.63 21.50
CA TYR A 2 0.04 -34.80 20.54
C TYR A 2 -0.82 -34.05 19.52
N PHE A 3 -2.05 -34.50 19.27
CA PHE A 3 -2.91 -33.93 18.21
C PHE A 3 -3.54 -32.58 18.57
N GLN A 4 -3.69 -32.28 19.87
CA GLN A 4 -4.25 -31.01 20.37
C GLN A 4 -3.28 -29.82 20.20
N PHE A 5 -1.96 -30.08 20.20
CA PHE A 5 -0.94 -29.03 20.08
C PHE A 5 -0.67 -28.60 18.64
N ILE A 6 -0.94 -29.46 17.65
CA ILE A 6 -0.77 -29.09 16.23
C ILE A 6 -1.89 -28.14 15.80
N LEU A 7 -3.11 -28.33 16.31
CA LEU A 7 -4.27 -27.50 15.94
C LEU A 7 -4.15 -26.06 16.45
N THR A 8 -3.49 -25.83 17.60
CA THR A 8 -3.25 -24.48 18.13
C THR A 8 -2.13 -23.73 17.41
N VAL A 9 -1.14 -24.41 16.83
CA VAL A 9 -0.06 -23.76 16.05
C VAL A 9 -0.55 -23.26 14.68
N VAL A 10 -1.52 -23.95 14.07
CA VAL A 10 -2.04 -23.56 12.74
C VAL A 10 -2.92 -22.30 12.79
N ILE A 11 -3.59 -22.03 13.91
CA ILE A 11 -4.50 -20.86 14.03
C ILE A 11 -3.74 -19.55 14.31
N ILE A 12 -2.53 -19.60 14.90
CA ILE A 12 -1.76 -18.40 15.24
C ILE A 12 -1.02 -17.81 14.03
N PHE A 13 -0.75 -18.59 12.97
CA PHE A 13 -0.08 -18.10 11.76
C PHE A 13 -0.99 -17.29 10.80
N SER A 14 -2.26 -17.06 11.14
CA SER A 14 -3.21 -16.34 10.27
C SER A 14 -3.18 -14.82 10.41
N LEU A 15 -2.37 -14.26 11.31
CA LEU A 15 -2.40 -12.83 11.65
C LEU A 15 -1.27 -11.98 11.05
N THR A 16 -0.30 -12.58 10.36
CA THR A 16 0.81 -11.81 9.78
C THR A 16 0.59 -11.51 8.30
N SER A 17 -0.22 -10.48 8.03
CA SER A 17 0.09 -9.41 7.06
C SER A 17 -1.21 -8.74 6.61
N ALA A 18 -1.44 -7.51 7.06
CA ALA A 18 -2.50 -6.67 6.52
C ALA A 18 -2.29 -6.39 5.00
N CYS A 19 -1.08 -6.58 4.47
CA CYS A 19 -0.79 -6.41 3.05
C CYS A 19 -1.20 -7.63 2.18
N HIS A 20 -1.55 -8.78 2.76
CA HIS A 20 -1.88 -9.98 1.98
C HIS A 20 -3.26 -9.94 1.30
N HIS A 21 -4.23 -9.19 1.85
CA HIS A 21 -5.60 -9.12 1.34
C HIS A 21 -5.99 -7.72 0.82
N LEU A 22 -5.02 -6.97 0.32
CA LEU A 22 -5.30 -5.66 -0.29
C LEU A 22 -6.11 -5.82 -1.59
N PRO A 23 -7.17 -5.01 -1.80
CA PRO A 23 -7.99 -5.08 -3.00
C PRO A 23 -7.19 -4.70 -4.24
N LYS A 24 -7.29 -5.49 -5.32
CA LYS A 24 -6.48 -5.28 -6.54
C LYS A 24 -6.66 -3.92 -7.21
N ALA A 25 -7.85 -3.33 -7.08
CA ALA A 25 -8.17 -2.03 -7.60
C ALA A 25 -8.96 -1.22 -6.56
N GLN A 26 -8.72 0.08 -6.55
CA GLN A 26 -9.43 1.07 -5.74
C GLN A 26 -9.77 2.27 -6.62
N TYR A 27 -10.85 2.97 -6.29
CA TYR A 27 -11.26 4.18 -6.99
C TYR A 27 -11.26 5.36 -6.03
N LEU A 28 -10.62 6.46 -6.44
CA LEU A 28 -10.68 7.75 -5.75
C LEU A 28 -11.35 8.74 -6.71
N GLY A 29 -12.64 9.00 -6.49
CA GLY A 29 -13.46 9.73 -7.46
C GLY A 29 -13.60 8.93 -8.77
N GLN A 30 -13.17 9.52 -9.88
CA GLN A 30 -13.19 8.87 -11.20
C GLN A 30 -11.86 8.19 -11.57
N ARG A 31 -10.84 8.27 -10.71
CA ARG A 31 -9.49 7.79 -10.98
C ARG A 31 -9.27 6.40 -10.40
N ALA A 32 -8.80 5.47 -11.23
CA ALA A 32 -8.55 4.09 -10.86
C ALA A 32 -7.11 3.89 -10.40
N TYR A 33 -6.92 3.17 -9.29
CA TYR A 33 -5.62 2.84 -8.72
C TYR A 33 -5.46 1.34 -8.65
N TYR A 34 -4.33 0.83 -9.14
CA TYR A 34 -4.03 -0.59 -9.19
C TYR A 34 -2.94 -0.97 -8.20
N LEU A 35 -3.15 -2.10 -7.53
CA LEU A 35 -2.23 -2.65 -6.55
C LEU A 35 -1.06 -3.38 -7.23
N GLN A 36 0.15 -3.09 -6.76
CA GLN A 36 1.34 -3.92 -6.92
C GLN A 36 1.80 -4.37 -5.54
N GLN A 37 1.66 -5.66 -5.23
CA GLN A 37 2.17 -6.22 -3.98
C GLN A 37 3.68 -6.44 -4.06
N ARG A 38 4.38 -6.35 -2.92
CA ARG A 38 5.84 -6.53 -2.80
C ARG A 38 6.63 -5.56 -3.66
N MET A 39 6.05 -4.39 -3.90
CA MET A 39 6.61 -3.34 -4.74
C MET A 39 6.42 -2.00 -4.04
N GLU A 40 7.41 -1.13 -4.23
CA GLU A 40 7.38 0.27 -3.86
C GLU A 40 7.39 1.12 -5.14
N CYS A 41 6.52 2.11 -5.22
CA CYS A 41 6.61 3.15 -6.23
C CYS A 41 7.67 4.17 -5.86
N LYS A 42 8.53 4.50 -6.81
CA LYS A 42 9.50 5.59 -6.68
C LYS A 42 8.97 6.83 -7.40
N GLY A 43 9.03 7.96 -6.72
CA GLY A 43 8.32 9.16 -7.16
C GLY A 43 8.58 10.38 -6.27
N GLY A 44 7.92 11.48 -6.60
CA GLY A 44 7.97 12.71 -5.80
C GLY A 44 7.05 12.63 -4.59
N LYS A 45 7.58 12.25 -3.43
CA LYS A 45 6.83 12.23 -2.17
C LYS A 45 6.40 13.64 -1.77
N VAL A 46 5.12 13.80 -1.45
CA VAL A 46 4.53 15.06 -0.99
C VAL A 46 4.01 14.99 0.44
N TYR A 47 3.72 13.80 0.93
CA TYR A 47 3.22 13.60 2.28
C TYR A 47 3.47 12.17 2.75
N ASP A 48 3.55 11.96 4.06
CA ASP A 48 3.50 10.64 4.65
C ASP A 48 2.73 10.64 5.97
N ILE A 49 2.18 9.47 6.29
CA ILE A 49 1.41 9.21 7.49
C ILE A 49 2.04 8.00 8.17
N ASP A 50 2.47 8.19 9.42
CA ASP A 50 2.96 7.11 10.28
C ASP A 50 1.83 6.54 11.15
N ASN A 51 2.03 5.33 11.67
CA ASN A 51 1.10 4.64 12.59
C ASN A 51 -0.34 4.53 12.05
N VAL A 52 -0.47 4.26 10.75
CA VAL A 52 -1.75 4.16 10.04
C VAL A 52 -2.57 3.00 10.62
N GLN A 53 -3.74 3.33 11.16
CA GLN A 53 -4.68 2.32 11.69
C GLN A 53 -5.70 1.87 10.64
N ASP A 54 -5.97 2.71 9.65
CA ASP A 54 -6.95 2.47 8.59
C ASP A 54 -6.43 3.03 7.26
N ILE A 55 -6.54 2.21 6.20
CA ILE A 55 -6.15 2.58 4.84
C ILE A 55 -6.95 3.77 4.30
N GLU A 56 -8.14 4.06 4.84
CA GLU A 56 -8.90 5.25 4.49
C GLU A 56 -8.15 6.55 4.79
N GLN A 57 -7.24 6.57 5.77
CA GLN A 57 -6.37 7.73 6.04
C GLN A 57 -5.45 8.02 4.84
N CYS A 58 -4.86 6.97 4.25
CA CYS A 58 -4.02 7.09 3.06
C CYS A 58 -4.83 7.54 1.84
N LYS A 59 -6.06 7.02 1.70
CA LYS A 59 -6.98 7.38 0.61
C LYS A 59 -7.39 8.85 0.68
N GLU A 60 -7.73 9.34 1.87
CA GLU A 60 -8.08 10.75 2.08
C GLU A 60 -6.88 11.68 1.82
N ALA A 61 -5.69 11.31 2.28
CA ALA A 61 -4.49 12.08 1.98
C ALA A 61 -4.18 12.11 0.47
N CYS A 62 -4.22 10.95 -0.20
CA CYS A 62 -4.02 10.92 -1.66
C CYS A 62 -5.04 11.80 -2.39
N ARG A 63 -6.32 11.77 -1.97
CA ARG A 63 -7.37 12.63 -2.53
C ARG A 63 -7.05 14.11 -2.34
N ARG A 64 -6.60 14.51 -1.15
CA ARG A 64 -6.24 15.90 -0.82
C ARG A 64 -5.08 16.43 -1.65
N PHE A 65 -4.08 15.58 -1.92
CA PHE A 65 -2.88 15.95 -2.66
C PHE A 65 -2.97 15.68 -4.18
N ASP A 66 -4.10 15.17 -4.68
CA ASP A 66 -4.25 14.67 -6.05
C ASP A 66 -3.05 13.79 -6.46
N CYS A 67 -2.84 12.72 -5.70
CA CYS A 67 -1.65 11.90 -5.79
C CYS A 67 -1.67 10.95 -6.99
N ASP A 68 -0.49 10.57 -7.48
CA ASP A 68 -0.32 9.59 -8.55
C ASP A 68 -0.08 8.18 -8.02
N ALA A 69 0.40 8.05 -6.79
CA ALA A 69 0.54 6.77 -6.11
C ALA A 69 0.57 6.89 -4.59
N VAL A 70 0.27 5.78 -3.93
CA VAL A 70 0.40 5.57 -2.50
C VAL A 70 1.24 4.32 -2.26
N ASN A 71 2.36 4.47 -1.55
CA ASN A 71 3.05 3.33 -0.97
C ASN A 71 2.43 3.01 0.39
N LEU A 72 2.25 1.73 0.67
CA LEU A 72 1.86 1.17 1.95
C LEU A 72 3.03 0.33 2.44
N PHE A 73 3.61 0.70 3.57
CA PHE A 73 4.72 -0.01 4.20
C PHE A 73 4.24 -0.63 5.51
N GLN A 74 4.50 -1.92 5.67
CA GLN A 74 4.41 -2.62 6.93
C GLN A 74 5.79 -2.54 7.62
N LEU A 75 5.90 -1.69 8.65
CA LEU A 75 7.13 -1.48 9.42
C LEU A 75 7.25 -2.49 10.58
N GLY A 76 6.12 -3.03 11.04
CA GLY A 76 6.03 -4.06 12.07
C GLY A 76 4.74 -4.85 11.96
N GLU A 77 4.45 -5.71 12.95
CA GLU A 77 3.23 -6.54 12.92
C GLU A 77 1.94 -5.69 12.88
N PHE A 78 1.96 -4.55 13.59
CA PHE A 78 0.84 -3.59 13.68
C PHE A 78 1.26 -2.16 13.38
N ASP A 79 2.45 -1.96 12.81
CA ASP A 79 2.96 -0.63 12.46
C ASP A 79 2.96 -0.46 10.94
N PHE A 80 2.19 0.52 10.48
CA PHE A 80 1.98 0.80 9.07
C PHE A 80 2.24 2.27 8.79
N LYS A 81 2.87 2.51 7.65
CA LYS A 81 3.12 3.84 7.11
C LYS A 81 2.56 3.91 5.70
N CYS A 82 2.03 5.06 5.32
CA CYS A 82 1.81 5.35 3.90
C CYS A 82 2.53 6.60 3.43
N GLU A 83 3.03 6.53 2.20
CA GLU A 83 3.64 7.65 1.51
C GLU A 83 2.81 8.03 0.30
N ILE A 84 2.56 9.32 0.15
CA ILE A 84 1.75 9.92 -0.92
C ILE A 84 2.70 10.53 -1.94
N LEU A 85 2.62 10.06 -3.18
CA LEU A 85 3.48 10.47 -4.28
C LEU A 85 2.70 11.31 -5.28
N SER A 86 3.25 12.46 -5.67
CA SER A 86 2.67 13.36 -6.67
C SER A 86 2.93 12.95 -8.12
N TYR A 87 3.92 12.09 -8.34
CA TYR A 87 4.24 11.45 -9.62
C TYR A 87 5.02 10.16 -9.34
N VAL A 88 5.05 9.24 -10.31
CA VAL A 88 5.81 7.97 -10.25
C VAL A 88 6.75 7.91 -11.45
N TYR A 89 8.02 7.53 -11.24
CA TYR A 89 8.99 7.34 -12.33
C TYR A 89 9.46 5.88 -12.47
N SER A 90 9.41 5.09 -11.40
CA SER A 90 9.72 3.65 -11.44
C SER A 90 9.01 2.91 -10.32
N MET A 91 9.12 1.58 -10.34
CA MET A 91 8.70 0.71 -9.26
C MET A 91 9.82 -0.28 -8.98
N GLU A 92 10.06 -0.54 -7.70
CA GLU A 92 11.14 -1.41 -7.25
C GLU A 92 10.60 -2.49 -6.30
N PRO A 93 11.13 -3.72 -6.36
CA PRO A 93 10.78 -4.75 -5.40
C PRO A 93 11.10 -4.32 -3.97
N ALA A 94 10.12 -4.41 -3.08
CA ALA A 94 10.26 -4.03 -1.68
C ALA A 94 9.46 -4.99 -0.79
N GLN A 95 10.14 -5.61 0.18
CA GLN A 95 9.50 -6.50 1.14
C GLN A 95 8.69 -5.68 2.15
N GLY A 96 7.51 -6.18 2.53
CA GLY A 96 6.59 -5.47 3.41
C GLY A 96 5.97 -4.22 2.78
N ALA A 97 6.13 -4.01 1.47
CA ALA A 97 5.56 -2.87 0.77
C ALA A 97 4.49 -3.30 -0.23
N ALA A 98 3.56 -2.39 -0.49
CA ALA A 98 2.65 -2.44 -1.62
C ALA A 98 2.48 -1.03 -2.18
N CYS A 99 2.38 -0.92 -3.51
CA CYS A 99 2.08 0.34 -4.16
C CYS A 99 0.71 0.30 -4.84
N TYR A 100 -0.13 1.27 -4.52
CA TYR A 100 -1.25 1.65 -5.38
C TYR A 100 -0.80 2.78 -6.30
N TYR A 101 -0.87 2.59 -7.60
CA TYR A 101 -0.56 3.62 -8.59
C TYR A 101 -1.77 3.88 -9.46
N ALA A 102 -1.97 5.13 -9.85
CA ALA A 102 -3.05 5.48 -10.74
C ALA A 102 -2.81 4.93 -12.15
N ASN A 103 -3.89 4.53 -12.81
CA ASN A 103 -3.86 3.97 -14.17
C ASN A 103 -3.24 4.90 -15.22
N ASP A 104 -3.15 6.20 -14.93
CA ASP A 104 -2.60 7.26 -15.76
C ASP A 104 -1.23 7.77 -15.26
N ALA A 105 -0.66 7.20 -14.19
CA ALA A 105 0.59 7.67 -13.58
C ALA A 105 1.84 7.24 -14.35
N LEU A 106 1.83 6.07 -14.99
CA LEU A 106 2.99 5.48 -15.69
C LEU A 106 3.07 5.85 -17.18
N GLY A 107 2.65 7.07 -17.53
CA GLY A 107 2.84 7.66 -18.86
C GLY A 107 3.97 8.68 -18.83
N PHE A 108 4.95 8.54 -19.74
CA PHE A 108 5.88 9.63 -20.05
C PHE A 108 5.09 10.90 -20.38
N GLY A 109 5.03 11.86 -19.45
CA GLY A 109 4.56 13.20 -19.74
C GLY A 109 3.38 13.74 -18.95
N ARG A 110 3.32 13.55 -17.63
CA ARG A 110 2.70 14.61 -16.79
C ARG A 110 3.67 15.78 -16.71
N LYS A 111 3.58 16.71 -17.68
CA LYS A 111 3.91 18.11 -17.39
C LYS A 111 2.76 18.64 -16.53
N LYS A 112 3.00 18.79 -15.23
CA LYS A 112 2.23 19.77 -14.44
C LYS A 112 2.69 21.16 -14.87
#